data_AF-A0A8H6HC50-F1
#
_entry.id   AF-A0A8H6HC50-F1
#
_cell.length_a   1.000
_cell.length_b   1.000
_cell.length_c   1.000
_cell.angle_alpha   90.00
_cell.angle_beta   90.00
_cell.angle_gamma   90.00
#
_symmetry.space_group_name_H-M   'P 1'
#
loop_
_entity.id
_entity.type
_entity.pdbx_description
1 polymer ?
#
loop_
_entity_poly.entity_id
_entity_poly.type
_entity_poly.pdbx_seq_one_letter_code
_entity_poly.pdbx_strand_id
1 'polypeptide(L)'
;MANLHERTGATLFLVSARDSVNDTLAPAFGDAGNTSAFFLEHLDMTANEFIRKFQSWCDARRDDSKSKGSLLRVLQLECRCLISEGLNRILKRKNIVMAYENYESQIMVRHKVQLRAWPAGLKFTSPHNLHTIAEVQRLRDALVSGACTWVMLSADEHTAISEKVGEAPKKKRKPRKDKGTKKATAAAVPEPESDAARPRKRARKSAIASQIPPGPRSASVVPSSDESEGGEVDIVPS
;
A
#
# COMPACT_ATOMS: atom_id res chain seq x y z
N MET A 1 18.88 -6.45 26.53
CA MET A 1 17.43 -6.68 26.71
C MET A 1 17.08 -8.10 27.17
N ALA A 2 18.07 -8.99 27.41
CA ALA A 2 17.86 -10.45 27.50
C ALA A 2 16.78 -10.92 28.49
N ASN A 3 16.59 -10.25 29.64
CA ASN A 3 15.62 -10.71 30.67
C ASN A 3 14.35 -9.86 30.76
N LEU A 4 14.10 -8.96 29.81
CA LEU A 4 12.91 -8.10 29.88
C LEU A 4 11.62 -8.91 29.68
N HIS A 5 11.65 -9.85 28.72
CA HIS A 5 10.54 -10.74 28.44
C HIS A 5 10.20 -11.63 29.64
N GLU A 6 11.22 -12.23 30.28
CA GLU A 6 11.02 -13.10 31.44
C GLU A 6 10.44 -12.36 32.65
N ARG A 7 10.79 -11.08 32.82
CA ARG A 7 10.35 -10.27 33.97
C ARG A 7 8.97 -9.65 33.80
N THR A 8 8.55 -9.38 32.57
CA THR A 8 7.34 -8.58 32.29
C THR A 8 6.32 -9.27 31.39
N GLY A 9 6.70 -10.39 30.76
CA GLY A 9 5.93 -11.04 29.70
C GLY A 9 5.85 -10.23 28.41
N ALA A 10 6.47 -9.04 28.34
CA ALA A 10 6.44 -8.19 27.16
C ALA A 10 7.39 -8.71 26.08
N THR A 11 6.89 -8.78 24.86
CA THR A 11 7.66 -9.12 23.65
C THR A 11 7.86 -7.84 22.85
N LEU A 12 9.11 -7.48 22.55
CA LEU A 12 9.42 -6.24 21.84
C LEU A 12 10.64 -6.37 20.93
N PHE A 13 10.75 -5.44 20.00
CA PHE A 13 11.97 -5.20 19.24
C PHE A 13 12.27 -3.71 19.17
N LEU A 14 13.54 -3.40 18.98
CA LEU A 14 14.07 -2.08 18.73
C LEU A 14 14.90 -2.14 17.46
N VAL A 15 14.66 -1.19 16.57
CA VAL A 15 15.48 -0.97 15.37
C VAL A 15 16.06 0.42 15.48
N SER A 16 17.38 0.52 15.44
CA SER A 16 18.09 1.78 15.22
C SER A 16 18.62 1.82 13.80
N ALA A 17 18.51 2.99 13.19
CA ALA A 17 19.11 3.30 11.90
C ALA A 17 19.66 4.72 11.97
N ARG A 18 20.75 4.98 11.25
CA ARG A 18 21.29 6.33 11.09
C ARG A 18 20.32 7.20 10.29
N ASP A 19 20.25 8.48 10.65
CA ASP A 19 19.47 9.50 9.91
C ASP A 19 20.36 10.34 8.96
N SER A 20 21.68 10.15 9.04
CA SER A 20 22.68 10.83 8.23
C SER A 20 23.79 9.89 7.82
N VAL A 21 24.31 10.07 6.60
CA VAL A 21 25.53 9.38 6.15
C VAL A 21 26.75 9.78 6.99
N ASN A 22 26.71 10.96 7.62
CA ASN A 22 27.76 11.47 8.50
C ASN A 22 27.58 11.01 9.96
N ASP A 23 26.51 10.29 10.28
CA ASP A 23 26.28 9.78 11.63
C ASP A 23 26.99 8.43 11.79
N THR A 24 27.71 8.29 12.90
CA THR A 24 28.50 7.09 13.20
C THR A 24 27.67 5.98 13.84
N LEU A 25 26.38 6.21 14.07
CA LEU A 25 25.48 5.21 14.62
C LEU A 25 25.38 3.99 13.69
N ALA A 26 25.88 2.84 14.15
CA ALA A 26 25.65 1.58 13.48
C ALA A 26 24.18 1.18 13.63
N PRO A 27 23.52 0.78 12.53
CA PRO A 27 22.19 0.20 12.58
C PRO A 27 22.21 -1.05 13.46
N ALA A 28 21.27 -1.16 14.39
CA ALA A 28 21.21 -2.27 15.31
C ALA A 28 19.78 -2.76 15.48
N PHE A 29 19.67 -4.06 15.76
CA PHE A 29 18.43 -4.69 16.16
C PHE A 29 18.60 -5.24 17.57
N GLY A 30 17.67 -4.88 18.44
CA GLY A 30 17.54 -5.49 19.76
C GLY A 30 16.19 -6.14 19.88
N ASP A 31 16.13 -7.38 20.35
CA ASP A 31 14.90 -8.10 20.63
C ASP A 31 14.77 -8.50 22.09
N ALA A 32 13.52 -8.71 22.51
CA ALA A 32 13.15 -9.45 23.70
C ALA A 32 11.99 -10.38 23.35
N GLY A 33 12.12 -11.67 23.68
CA GLY A 33 11.08 -12.67 23.39
C GLY A 33 11.08 -13.18 21.94
N ASN A 34 12.25 -13.32 21.31
CA ASN A 34 12.43 -13.90 19.97
C ASN A 34 11.61 -13.22 18.86
N THR A 35 11.51 -11.89 18.88
CA THR A 35 10.77 -11.14 17.85
C THR A 35 11.40 -11.20 16.47
N SER A 36 12.64 -11.66 16.34
CA SER A 36 13.28 -11.89 15.04
C SER A 36 12.52 -12.92 14.19
N ALA A 37 11.88 -13.93 14.80
CA ALA A 37 11.06 -14.93 14.11
C ALA A 37 9.83 -14.31 13.39
N PHE A 38 9.24 -13.25 13.96
CA PHE A 38 8.10 -12.55 13.34
C PHE A 38 8.42 -12.06 11.93
N PHE A 39 9.63 -11.54 11.70
CA PHE A 39 10.04 -11.02 10.40
C PHE A 39 10.12 -12.14 9.36
N LEU A 40 10.63 -13.31 9.74
CA LEU A 40 10.70 -14.46 8.84
C LEU A 40 9.31 -15.03 8.55
N GLU A 41 8.48 -15.19 9.58
CA GLU A 41 7.17 -15.85 9.46
C GLU A 41 6.12 -14.99 8.75
N HIS A 42 6.16 -13.66 8.93
CA HIS A 42 5.09 -12.77 8.47
C HIS A 42 5.53 -11.76 7.40
N LEU A 43 6.84 -11.50 7.29
CA LEU A 43 7.38 -10.51 6.33
C LEU A 43 8.31 -11.15 5.30
N ASP A 44 8.49 -12.47 5.33
CA ASP A 44 9.38 -13.23 4.44
C ASP A 44 10.79 -12.61 4.32
N MET A 45 11.31 -12.07 5.43
CA MET A 45 12.64 -11.44 5.46
C MET A 45 13.30 -11.58 6.83
N THR A 46 14.63 -11.59 6.85
CA THR A 46 15.39 -11.56 8.10
C THR A 46 15.30 -10.19 8.78
N ALA A 47 15.48 -10.14 10.11
CA ALA A 47 15.57 -8.87 10.83
C ALA A 47 16.65 -7.95 10.25
N ASN A 48 17.79 -8.50 9.82
CA ASN A 48 18.86 -7.73 9.18
C ASN A 48 18.46 -7.13 7.82
N GLU A 49 17.70 -7.86 7.00
CA GLU A 49 17.15 -7.32 5.75
C GLU A 49 16.14 -6.22 6.01
N PHE A 50 15.29 -6.39 7.04
CA PHE A 50 14.38 -5.34 7.49
C PHE A 50 15.15 -4.07 7.90
N ILE A 51 16.19 -4.18 8.74
CA ILE A 51 17.03 -3.03 9.15
C ILE A 51 17.60 -2.32 7.92
N ARG A 52 18.17 -3.06 6.96
CA ARG A 52 18.75 -2.48 5.74
C ARG A 52 17.72 -1.75 4.89
N LYS A 53 16.52 -2.33 4.75
CA LYS A 53 15.41 -1.68 4.03
C LYS A 53 14.93 -0.44 4.76
N PHE A 54 14.78 -0.52 6.09
CA PHE A 54 14.36 0.60 6.92
C PHE A 54 15.37 1.75 6.86
N GLN A 55 16.66 1.45 6.96
CA GLN A 55 17.72 2.44 6.83
C GLN A 55 17.78 3.06 5.43
N SER A 56 17.67 2.24 4.37
CA SER A 56 17.60 2.76 3.01
C SER A 56 16.41 3.72 2.83
N TRP A 57 15.28 3.43 3.48
CA TRP A 57 14.14 4.34 3.52
C TRP A 57 14.44 5.62 4.31
N CYS A 58 15.12 5.55 5.46
CA CYS A 58 15.55 6.74 6.21
C CYS A 58 16.48 7.63 5.36
N ASP A 59 17.50 7.04 4.73
CA ASP A 59 18.45 7.74 3.87
C ASP A 59 17.72 8.40 2.67
N ALA A 60 16.82 7.68 2.00
CA ALA A 60 16.03 8.21 0.89
C ALA A 60 15.06 9.32 1.32
N ARG A 61 14.47 9.21 2.53
CA ARG A 61 13.55 10.21 3.08
C ARG A 61 14.25 11.54 3.34
N ARG A 62 15.55 11.56 3.60
CA ARG A 62 16.33 12.80 3.76
C ARG A 62 16.44 13.58 2.45
N ASP A 63 16.69 12.88 1.35
CA ASP A 63 16.74 13.49 0.02
C ASP A 63 15.33 13.96 -0.41
N ASP A 64 14.31 13.17 -0.08
CA ASP A 64 12.91 13.51 -0.28
C ASP A 64 12.38 14.60 0.67
N SER A 65 13.00 14.85 1.82
CA SER A 65 12.57 15.90 2.76
C SER A 65 12.73 17.30 2.14
N LYS A 66 13.65 17.44 1.18
CA LYS A 66 13.78 18.61 0.33
C LYS A 66 12.60 18.76 -0.64
N SER A 67 11.88 17.67 -0.93
CA SER A 67 10.70 17.64 -1.80
C SER A 67 9.41 17.78 -0.99
N LYS A 68 8.76 18.95 -1.11
CA LYS A 68 7.42 19.22 -0.56
C LYS A 68 6.38 18.15 -0.94
N GLY A 69 6.57 17.45 -2.07
CA GLY A 69 5.66 16.40 -2.53
C GLY A 69 5.69 15.12 -1.69
N SER A 70 6.85 14.73 -1.16
CA SER A 70 6.97 13.51 -0.32
C SER A 70 6.27 13.71 1.03
N LEU A 71 6.49 14.86 1.68
CA LEU A 71 5.81 15.21 2.93
C LEU A 71 4.29 15.29 2.77
N LEU A 72 3.81 15.96 1.72
CA LEU A 72 2.36 16.05 1.45
C LEU A 72 1.75 14.65 1.33
N ARG A 73 2.37 13.77 0.55
CA ARG A 73 1.87 12.40 0.33
C ARG A 73 1.82 11.60 1.64
N VAL A 74 2.84 11.73 2.48
CA VAL A 74 2.89 11.06 3.79
C VAL A 74 1.75 11.54 4.67
N LEU A 75 1.54 12.86 4.77
CA LEU A 75 0.45 13.43 5.57
C LEU A 75 -0.93 13.01 5.05
N GLN A 76 -1.12 13.00 3.72
CA GLN A 76 -2.38 12.56 3.12
C GLN A 76 -2.68 11.10 3.44
N LEU A 77 -1.65 10.24 3.41
CA LEU A 77 -1.76 8.84 3.75
C LEU A 77 -2.09 8.65 5.24
N GLU A 78 -1.42 9.40 6.11
CA GLU A 78 -1.67 9.38 7.56
C GLU A 78 -3.13 9.78 7.87
N CYS A 79 -3.63 10.89 7.30
CA CYS A 79 -5.03 11.29 7.44
C CYS A 79 -5.99 10.19 6.95
N ARG A 80 -5.69 9.56 5.80
CA ARG A 80 -6.51 8.47 5.27
C ARG A 80 -6.55 7.27 6.24
N CYS A 81 -5.42 6.90 6.82
CA CYS A 81 -5.34 5.82 7.80
C CYS A 81 -6.15 6.17 9.04
N LEU A 82 -5.95 7.36 9.64
CA LEU A 82 -6.68 7.80 10.83
C LEU A 82 -8.20 7.80 10.62
N ILE A 83 -8.68 8.32 9.48
CA ILE A 83 -10.11 8.32 9.16
C ILE A 83 -10.64 6.88 9.04
N SER A 84 -9.91 6.02 8.33
CA SER A 84 -10.34 4.63 8.09
C SER A 84 -10.30 3.79 9.37
N GLU A 85 -9.27 3.97 10.19
CA GLU A 85 -9.14 3.33 11.50
C GLU A 85 -10.23 3.79 12.46
N GLY A 86 -10.51 5.10 12.52
CA GLY A 86 -11.60 5.63 13.33
C GLY A 86 -12.97 5.06 12.92
N LEU A 87 -13.21 4.94 11.62
CA LEU A 87 -14.45 4.35 11.09
C LEU A 87 -14.57 2.86 11.42
N ASN A 88 -13.50 2.09 11.23
CA ASN A 88 -13.46 0.68 11.57
C ASN A 88 -13.61 0.46 13.10
N ARG A 89 -13.05 1.35 13.91
CA ARG A 89 -13.12 1.32 15.37
C ARG A 89 -14.55 1.51 15.87
N ILE A 90 -15.27 2.52 15.39
CA ILE A 90 -16.64 2.78 15.82
C ILE A 90 -17.61 1.68 15.34
N LEU A 91 -17.40 1.15 14.13
CA LEU A 91 -18.25 0.10 13.55
C LEU A 91 -17.87 -1.32 14.00
N LYS A 92 -16.76 -1.50 14.71
CA LYS A 92 -16.18 -2.80 15.12
C LYS A 92 -16.06 -3.78 13.94
N ARG A 93 -15.77 -3.26 12.75
CA ARG A 93 -15.67 -4.02 11.49
C ARG A 93 -14.41 -3.59 10.75
N LYS A 94 -13.80 -4.54 10.04
CA LYS A 94 -12.63 -4.27 9.19
C LYS A 94 -13.09 -4.03 7.75
N ASN A 95 -12.26 -3.33 6.97
CA ASN A 95 -12.41 -3.13 5.52
C ASN A 95 -13.59 -2.25 5.07
N ILE A 96 -14.07 -1.33 5.93
CA ILE A 96 -15.05 -0.34 5.50
C ILE A 96 -14.29 0.81 4.83
N VAL A 97 -14.62 1.08 3.57
CA VAL A 97 -13.98 2.13 2.78
C VAL A 97 -14.79 3.41 2.91
N MET A 98 -14.10 4.50 3.25
CA MET A 98 -14.70 5.83 3.31
C MET A 98 -15.13 6.31 1.91
N ALA A 99 -16.40 6.68 1.76
CA ALA A 99 -16.96 7.23 0.53
C ALA A 99 -17.27 8.72 0.71
N TYR A 100 -16.46 9.59 0.12
CA TYR A 100 -16.63 11.04 0.24
C TYR A 100 -17.73 11.60 -0.69
N GLU A 101 -17.82 11.10 -1.93
CA GLU A 101 -18.81 11.58 -2.92
C GLU A 101 -20.25 11.22 -2.55
N ASN A 102 -20.45 10.05 -1.95
CA ASN A 102 -21.76 9.53 -1.56
C ASN A 102 -21.86 9.37 -0.04
N TYR A 103 -21.24 10.29 0.69
CA TYR A 103 -21.06 10.21 2.14
C TYR A 103 -22.37 10.01 2.91
N GLU A 104 -23.39 10.81 2.61
CA GLU A 104 -24.68 10.72 3.29
C GLU A 104 -25.32 9.33 3.10
N SER A 105 -25.37 8.84 1.86
CA SER A 105 -25.99 7.54 1.58
C SER A 105 -25.17 6.33 2.06
N GLN A 106 -23.86 6.31 1.79
CA GLN A 106 -23.02 5.13 2.02
C GLN A 106 -22.42 5.08 3.42
N ILE A 107 -22.29 6.21 4.10
CA ILE A 107 -21.73 6.27 5.45
C ILE A 107 -22.83 6.61 6.45
N MET A 108 -23.51 7.74 6.31
CA MET A 108 -24.49 8.18 7.32
C MET A 108 -25.73 7.28 7.35
N VAL A 109 -26.39 7.03 6.22
CA VAL A 109 -27.62 6.21 6.17
C VAL A 109 -27.30 4.73 6.37
N ARG A 110 -26.29 4.20 5.67
CA ARG A 110 -25.95 2.77 5.70
C ARG A 110 -25.30 2.33 7.02
N HIS A 111 -24.40 3.14 7.56
CA HIS A 111 -23.61 2.79 8.73
C HIS A 111 -24.03 3.53 10.00
N LYS A 112 -24.94 4.51 9.91
CA LYS A 112 -25.45 5.28 11.05
C LYS A 112 -24.34 6.00 11.83
N VAL A 113 -23.31 6.44 11.12
CA VAL A 113 -22.16 7.14 11.70
C VAL A 113 -21.85 8.39 10.93
N GLN A 114 -21.31 9.39 11.63
CA GLN A 114 -20.92 10.66 11.07
C GLN A 114 -19.58 11.09 11.64
N LEU A 115 -18.70 11.60 10.77
CA LEU A 115 -17.50 12.32 11.15
C LEU A 115 -17.90 13.75 11.51
N ARG A 116 -17.78 14.10 12.80
CA ARG A 116 -18.13 15.43 13.32
C ARG A 116 -16.89 16.31 13.45
N ALA A 117 -17.14 17.62 13.54
CA ALA A 117 -16.12 18.65 13.75
C ALA A 117 -14.96 18.55 12.75
N TRP A 118 -15.30 18.34 11.48
CA TRP A 118 -14.36 18.53 10.38
C TRP A 118 -13.84 19.97 10.42
N PRO A 119 -12.53 20.21 10.23
CA PRO A 119 -11.95 21.54 10.35
C PRO A 119 -12.67 22.60 9.50
N ALA A 120 -12.95 23.76 10.11
CA ALA A 120 -13.60 24.87 9.41
C ALA A 120 -12.73 25.41 8.28
N GLY A 121 -13.35 25.76 7.14
CA GLY A 121 -12.65 26.26 5.96
C GLY A 121 -11.95 25.18 5.12
N LEU A 122 -11.95 23.91 5.55
CA LEU A 122 -11.45 22.79 4.75
C LEU A 122 -12.59 22.12 4.00
N LYS A 123 -12.37 21.88 2.70
CA LYS A 123 -13.32 21.14 1.86
C LYS A 123 -13.45 19.71 2.38
N PHE A 124 -14.68 19.24 2.56
CA PHE A 124 -14.96 17.84 2.91
C PHE A 124 -14.73 16.96 1.68
N THR A 125 -13.51 16.41 1.55
CA THR A 125 -13.08 15.58 0.43
C THR A 125 -12.08 14.53 0.91
N SER A 126 -11.76 13.57 0.04
CA SER A 126 -10.64 12.65 0.27
C SER A 126 -9.36 13.43 0.60
N PRO A 127 -8.59 13.02 1.63
CA PRO A 127 -7.31 13.64 1.96
C PRO A 127 -6.36 13.76 0.77
N HIS A 128 -6.44 12.82 -0.20
CA HIS A 128 -5.61 12.86 -1.40
C HIS A 128 -5.88 14.07 -2.32
N ASN A 129 -7.09 14.63 -2.24
CA ASN A 129 -7.49 15.79 -3.03
C ASN A 129 -7.12 17.12 -2.34
N LEU A 130 -6.46 17.09 -1.18
CA LEU A 130 -5.93 18.26 -0.50
C LEU A 130 -4.51 18.51 -0.99
N HIS A 131 -4.29 19.61 -1.70
CA HIS A 131 -3.02 19.87 -2.38
C HIS A 131 -2.02 20.68 -1.55
N THR A 132 -2.49 21.32 -0.48
CA THR A 132 -1.67 22.18 0.37
C THR A 132 -1.23 21.46 1.62
N ILE A 133 0.05 21.53 1.99
CA ILE A 133 0.58 20.90 3.22
C ILE A 133 -0.17 21.41 4.46
N ALA A 134 -0.41 22.72 4.55
CA ALA A 134 -1.13 23.34 5.67
C ALA A 134 -2.55 22.81 5.83
N GLU A 135 -3.24 22.48 4.73
CA GLU A 135 -4.59 21.91 4.76
C GLU A 135 -4.57 20.50 5.35
N VAL A 136 -3.64 19.67 4.88
CA VAL A 136 -3.51 18.28 5.36
C VAL A 136 -3.04 18.23 6.81
N GLN A 137 -2.13 19.11 7.21
CA GLN A 137 -1.68 19.22 8.61
C GLN A 137 -2.84 19.59 9.54
N ARG A 138 -3.65 20.59 9.19
CA ARG A 138 -4.83 20.95 10.01
C ARG A 138 -5.80 19.78 10.16
N LEU A 139 -6.03 19.02 9.08
CA LEU A 139 -6.87 17.83 9.14
C LEU A 139 -6.25 16.75 10.04
N ARG A 140 -4.96 16.47 9.88
CA ARG A 140 -4.22 15.52 10.73
C ARG A 140 -4.33 15.91 12.19
N ASP A 141 -4.02 17.16 12.53
CA ASP A 141 -3.98 17.61 13.92
C ASP A 141 -5.38 17.55 14.55
N ALA A 142 -6.43 17.85 13.79
CA ALA A 142 -7.80 17.68 14.26
C ALA A 142 -8.18 16.20 14.51
N LEU A 143 -7.72 15.27 13.66
CA LEU A 143 -7.95 13.84 13.82
C LEU A 143 -7.16 13.27 15.02
N VAL A 144 -5.90 13.67 15.18
CA VAL A 144 -5.00 13.20 16.26
C VAL A 144 -5.43 13.74 17.61
N SER A 145 -5.80 15.02 17.69
CA SER A 145 -6.30 15.65 18.92
C SER A 145 -7.69 15.16 19.34
N GLY A 146 -8.40 14.44 18.45
CA GLY A 146 -9.78 14.03 18.68
C GLY A 146 -10.80 15.17 18.49
N ALA A 147 -10.38 16.33 17.99
CA ALA A 147 -11.31 17.40 17.61
C ALA A 147 -12.22 16.95 16.46
N CYS A 148 -11.71 16.17 15.51
CA CYS A 148 -12.49 15.55 14.44
C CYS A 148 -12.66 14.05 14.73
N THR A 149 -13.87 13.63 15.08
CA THR A 149 -14.15 12.26 15.54
C THR A 149 -15.39 11.66 14.93
N TRP A 150 -15.38 10.33 14.83
CA TRP A 150 -16.55 9.56 14.44
C TRP A 150 -17.53 9.45 15.59
N VAL A 151 -18.80 9.70 15.31
CA VAL A 151 -19.91 9.62 16.27
C VAL A 151 -21.05 8.80 15.68
N MET A 152 -21.73 8.00 16.51
CA MET A 152 -22.95 7.32 16.10
C MET A 152 -24.10 8.33 16.00
N LEU A 153 -24.86 8.26 14.92
CA LEU A 153 -26.05 9.08 14.75
C LEU A 153 -27.14 8.64 15.72
N SER A 154 -27.86 9.61 16.28
CA SER A 154 -29.10 9.31 17.02
C SER A 154 -30.18 8.81 16.06
N ALA A 155 -31.24 8.21 16.60
CA ALA A 155 -32.37 7.75 15.79
C ALA A 155 -33.01 8.91 15.00
N ASP A 156 -33.19 10.06 15.63
CA ASP A 156 -33.81 11.25 15.04
C ASP A 156 -32.95 11.87 13.94
N GLU A 157 -31.62 11.89 14.13
CA GLU A 157 -30.70 12.36 13.11
C GLU A 157 -30.71 11.41 11.91
N HIS A 158 -30.70 10.09 12.16
CA HIS A 158 -30.71 9.08 11.12
C HIS A 158 -31.98 9.13 10.26
N THR A 159 -33.16 9.28 10.87
CA THR A 159 -34.43 9.39 10.13
C THR A 159 -34.42 10.65 9.25
N ALA A 160 -34.07 11.81 9.81
CA ALA A 160 -34.03 13.06 9.06
C ALA A 160 -33.06 13.02 7.87
N ILE A 161 -31.89 12.38 8.02
CA ILE A 161 -30.93 12.23 6.91
C ILE A 161 -31.46 11.22 5.89
N SER A 162 -32.07 10.12 6.35
CA SER A 162 -32.59 9.08 5.45
C SER A 162 -33.74 9.58 4.58
N GLU A 163 -34.59 10.45 5.10
CA GLU A 163 -35.68 11.10 4.36
C GLU A 163 -35.12 12.03 3.28
N LYS A 164 -34.16 12.89 3.64
CA LYS A 164 -33.48 13.80 2.69
C LYS A 164 -32.80 13.05 1.54
N VAL A 165 -32.10 11.95 1.86
CA VAL A 165 -31.40 11.14 0.84
C VAL A 165 -32.37 10.29 0.03
N GLY A 166 -33.47 9.81 0.65
CA GLY A 166 -34.52 9.05 -0.02
C GLY A 166 -35.33 9.87 -1.02
N GLU A 167 -35.50 11.16 -0.74
CA GLU A 167 -36.18 12.13 -1.61
C GLU A 167 -35.30 12.60 -2.78
N ALA A 168 -33.97 12.51 -2.66
CA ALA A 168 -33.07 12.85 -3.75
C ALA A 168 -33.25 11.88 -4.94
N PRO A 169 -33.59 12.37 -6.16
CA PRO A 169 -33.88 11.52 -7.30
C PRO A 169 -32.64 10.72 -7.68
N LYS A 170 -32.70 9.40 -7.46
CA LYS A 170 -31.68 8.44 -7.93
C LYS A 170 -31.50 8.65 -9.43
N LYS A 171 -30.38 9.26 -9.84
CA LYS A 171 -30.00 9.40 -11.26
C LYS A 171 -30.04 8.01 -11.90
N LYS A 172 -31.09 7.72 -12.67
CA LYS A 172 -31.23 6.47 -13.44
C LYS A 172 -29.98 6.35 -14.29
N ARG A 173 -29.15 5.33 -14.03
CA ARG A 173 -27.96 5.03 -14.84
C ARG A 173 -28.41 4.90 -16.29
N LYS A 174 -27.71 5.59 -17.21
CA LYS A 174 -27.95 5.42 -18.65
C LYS A 174 -27.91 3.92 -18.99
N PRO A 175 -28.89 3.41 -19.74
CA PRO A 175 -28.83 2.03 -20.22
C PRO A 175 -27.55 1.85 -21.02
N ARG A 176 -26.79 0.80 -20.71
CA ARG A 176 -25.58 0.44 -21.47
C ARG A 176 -26.00 0.16 -22.91
N LYS A 177 -25.18 0.62 -23.86
CA LYS A 177 -25.39 0.50 -25.31
C LYS A 177 -25.52 -0.96 -25.79
N ASP A 178 -25.09 -1.91 -24.97
CA ASP A 178 -25.11 -3.35 -25.25
C ASP A 178 -26.42 -4.05 -24.85
N LYS A 179 -27.43 -3.30 -24.38
CA LYS A 179 -28.75 -3.87 -24.06
C LYS A 179 -29.50 -4.16 -25.36
N GLY A 180 -29.26 -5.34 -25.93
CA GLY A 180 -30.01 -5.87 -27.08
C GLY A 180 -29.16 -6.54 -28.16
N THR A 181 -27.83 -6.49 -28.07
CA THR A 181 -26.97 -7.11 -29.10
C THR A 181 -26.94 -8.63 -28.90
N LYS A 182 -27.73 -9.34 -29.70
CA LYS A 182 -27.68 -10.80 -29.79
C LYS A 182 -26.26 -11.21 -30.21
N LYS A 183 -25.54 -11.92 -29.35
CA LYS A 183 -24.35 -12.67 -29.77
C LYS A 183 -24.80 -13.63 -30.87
N ALA A 184 -24.27 -13.45 -32.09
CA ALA A 184 -24.46 -14.42 -33.15
C ALA A 184 -23.82 -15.74 -32.69
N THR A 185 -24.65 -16.73 -32.41
CA THR A 185 -24.27 -18.13 -32.29
C THR A 185 -23.83 -18.61 -33.68
N ALA A 186 -22.60 -19.13 -33.76
CA ALA A 186 -22.11 -19.79 -34.97
C ALA A 186 -22.94 -21.06 -35.20
N ALA A 187 -23.86 -21.01 -36.15
CA ALA A 187 -24.52 -22.17 -36.72
C ALA A 187 -23.86 -22.52 -38.06
N ALA A 188 -23.72 -23.82 -38.27
CA ALA A 188 -22.99 -24.51 -39.33
C ALA A 188 -23.24 -23.98 -40.75
N VAL A 189 -22.18 -23.99 -41.57
CA VAL A 189 -22.26 -23.94 -43.04
C VAL A 189 -21.58 -25.20 -43.59
N PRO A 190 -22.14 -25.85 -44.64
CA PRO A 190 -21.65 -27.09 -45.22
C PRO A 190 -20.37 -26.87 -46.05
N GLU A 191 -19.60 -27.94 -46.21
CA GLU A 191 -18.39 -28.06 -47.06
C GLU A 191 -18.59 -27.56 -48.50
N PRO A 192 -17.59 -26.87 -49.08
CA PRO A 192 -17.35 -26.95 -50.51
C PRO A 192 -15.88 -27.25 -50.86
N GLU A 193 -15.71 -28.18 -51.79
CA GLU A 193 -14.44 -28.52 -52.44
C GLU A 193 -13.94 -27.42 -53.40
N SER A 194 -12.61 -27.41 -53.50
CA SER A 194 -11.78 -26.98 -54.61
C SER A 194 -11.29 -25.52 -54.70
N ASP A 195 -9.96 -25.49 -54.82
CA ASP A 195 -9.09 -24.59 -55.56
C ASP A 195 -8.35 -23.43 -54.87
N ALA A 196 -7.08 -23.37 -55.25
CA ALA A 196 -5.98 -22.71 -54.56
C ALA A 196 -5.81 -21.24 -54.96
N ALA A 197 -5.60 -20.35 -53.97
CA ALA A 197 -4.57 -19.28 -53.97
C ALA A 197 -4.69 -18.29 -52.78
N ARG A 198 -3.72 -18.36 -51.85
CA ARG A 198 -3.18 -17.30 -50.94
C ARG A 198 -4.14 -16.58 -49.94
N PRO A 199 -3.62 -15.82 -48.93
CA PRO A 199 -2.61 -16.15 -47.92
C PRO A 199 -3.23 -16.09 -46.49
N ARG A 200 -2.80 -17.00 -45.59
CA ARG A 200 -3.28 -17.07 -44.19
C ARG A 200 -2.77 -15.88 -43.36
N LYS A 201 -3.63 -14.91 -43.04
CA LYS A 201 -3.42 -13.95 -41.92
C LYS A 201 -3.61 -14.70 -40.59
N ARG A 202 -2.49 -15.18 -40.02
CA ARG A 202 -2.45 -15.78 -38.68
C ARG A 202 -2.72 -14.74 -37.59
N ALA A 203 -3.41 -15.22 -36.56
CA ALA A 203 -3.90 -14.49 -35.40
C ALA A 203 -2.82 -13.66 -34.67
N ARG A 204 -3.18 -12.43 -34.30
CA ARG A 204 -2.39 -11.57 -33.41
C ARG A 204 -2.43 -12.13 -32.00
N LYS A 205 -1.29 -12.71 -31.58
CA LYS A 205 -0.93 -12.96 -30.19
C LYS A 205 -0.81 -11.63 -29.44
N SER A 206 -1.23 -11.63 -28.18
CA SER A 206 -1.20 -10.51 -27.24
C SER A 206 0.18 -9.88 -27.12
N ALA A 207 0.20 -8.55 -27.18
CA ALA A 207 1.36 -7.69 -27.02
C ALA A 207 1.82 -7.62 -25.55
N ILE A 208 2.54 -8.63 -25.05
CA ILE A 208 3.37 -8.58 -23.83
C ILE A 208 4.56 -9.56 -24.01
N ALA A 209 5.31 -9.42 -25.10
CA ALA A 209 6.52 -10.21 -25.32
C ALA A 209 7.68 -9.40 -25.95
N SER A 210 7.50 -8.08 -26.11
CA SER A 210 8.45 -7.19 -26.78
C SER A 210 9.04 -6.11 -25.86
N GLN A 211 8.96 -6.28 -24.54
CA GLN A 211 9.59 -5.39 -23.56
C GLN A 211 10.33 -6.14 -22.44
N ILE A 212 10.78 -7.37 -22.70
CA ILE A 212 11.70 -8.09 -21.81
C ILE A 212 13.08 -8.07 -22.50
N PRO A 213 14.12 -7.47 -21.88
CA PRO A 213 15.49 -7.55 -22.39
C PRO A 213 15.94 -9.01 -22.49
N PRO A 214 16.71 -9.41 -23.53
CA PRO A 214 17.26 -10.76 -23.57
C PRO A 214 18.17 -10.99 -22.35
N GLY A 215 17.84 -12.00 -21.55
CA GLY A 215 18.68 -12.43 -20.42
C GLY A 215 20.03 -12.95 -20.92
N PRO A 216 21.14 -12.67 -20.20
CA PRO A 216 22.45 -13.17 -20.59
C PRO A 216 22.52 -14.70 -20.44
N ARG A 217 23.02 -15.35 -21.49
CA ARG A 217 23.33 -16.78 -21.58
C ARG A 217 24.48 -17.15 -20.65
N SER A 218 24.35 -18.31 -20.00
CA SER A 218 25.37 -18.93 -19.15
C SER A 218 26.62 -19.39 -19.92
N ALA A 219 27.75 -19.32 -19.20
CA ALA A 219 28.94 -20.17 -19.25
C ALA A 219 29.85 -20.12 -20.51
N SER A 220 30.98 -19.43 -20.36
CA SER A 220 32.26 -19.88 -20.92
C SER A 220 33.11 -20.44 -19.77
N VAL A 221 33.48 -21.71 -19.91
CA VAL A 221 34.43 -22.45 -19.08
C VAL A 221 35.77 -21.70 -19.04
N VAL A 222 36.25 -21.34 -17.86
CA VAL A 222 37.64 -20.94 -17.65
C VAL A 222 38.42 -22.22 -17.34
N PRO A 223 39.47 -22.57 -18.09
CA PRO A 223 40.30 -23.72 -17.76
C PRO A 223 41.04 -23.46 -16.45
N SER A 224 40.89 -24.43 -15.54
CA SER A 224 41.70 -24.62 -14.36
C SER A 224 43.16 -24.86 -14.78
N SER A 225 44.06 -23.95 -14.40
CA SER A 225 45.49 -24.25 -14.32
C SER A 225 45.89 -24.20 -12.85
N ASP A 226 46.14 -25.42 -12.38
CA ASP A 226 46.75 -25.82 -11.12
C ASP A 226 48.29 -25.65 -11.21
N GLU A 227 48.94 -25.68 -10.03
CA GLU A 227 50.41 -25.80 -9.78
C GLU A 227 51.23 -24.48 -9.90
N SER A 228 52.05 -24.02 -8.94
CA SER A 228 52.61 -24.66 -7.73
C SER A 228 53.26 -23.66 -6.76
N GLU A 229 53.35 -24.14 -5.51
CA GLU A 229 54.42 -23.97 -4.50
C GLU A 229 54.69 -22.64 -3.77
N GLY A 230 54.57 -22.73 -2.44
CA GLY A 230 55.76 -22.72 -1.57
C GLY A 230 55.96 -21.46 -0.73
N GLY A 231 55.74 -21.56 0.59
CA GLY A 231 56.16 -20.51 1.51
C GLY A 231 55.60 -20.59 2.92
N GLU A 232 55.85 -21.72 3.60
CA GLU A 232 55.73 -21.85 5.05
C GLU A 232 56.79 -20.99 5.75
N VAL A 233 56.40 -20.13 6.68
CA VAL A 233 57.27 -19.67 7.78
C VAL A 233 56.41 -19.42 9.01
N ASP A 234 56.58 -20.34 9.94
CA ASP A 234 56.16 -20.29 11.33
C ASP A 234 57.09 -19.35 12.16
N ILE A 235 56.59 -18.98 13.35
CA ILE A 235 57.29 -18.44 14.56
C ILE A 235 57.44 -16.90 14.65
N VAL A 236 57.16 -16.18 15.76
CA VAL A 236 56.53 -16.33 17.11
C VAL A 236 56.42 -14.87 17.65
N PRO A 237 55.47 -14.54 18.55
CA PRO A 237 55.33 -13.20 19.14
C PRO A 237 56.39 -12.85 20.18
N SER A 238 56.60 -11.54 20.41
CA SER A 238 57.16 -10.97 21.64
C SER A 238 56.35 -9.75 22.04
#